data_AF-A0A419HI70-F1
#
_entry.id   AF-A0A419HI70-F1
#
_cell.length_a   1.000
_cell.length_b   1.000
_cell.length_c   1.000
_cell.angle_alpha   90.00
_cell.angle_beta   90.00
_cell.angle_gamma   90.00
#
_symmetry.space_group_name_H-M   'P 1'
#
loop_
_entity.id
_entity.type
_entity.pdbx_description
1 polymer ?
#
loop_
_entity_poly.entity_id
_entity_poly.type
_entity_poly.pdbx_seq_one_letter_code
_entity_poly.pdbx_strand_id
1 'polypeptide(L)' 'MMTVMDRHYEIDCRDAFDRRRTIKVRGTGNSVVVQTPPAECATLSIAEAEALCQAIRSACIDAQRVN' A
#
# COMPACT_ATOMS: atom_id res chain seq x y z
N MET A 1 4.19 -17.85 -22.75
CA MET A 1 4.91 -17.71 -21.46
C MET A 1 4.75 -16.26 -21.04
N MET A 2 3.74 -15.94 -20.21
CA MET A 2 3.50 -14.57 -19.76
C MET A 2 4.47 -14.23 -18.64
N THR A 3 5.41 -13.33 -18.90
CA THR A 3 6.30 -12.76 -17.89
C THR A 3 5.46 -11.87 -16.99
N VAL A 4 5.02 -12.38 -15.84
CA VAL A 4 4.39 -11.55 -14.81
C VAL A 4 5.49 -10.61 -14.31
N MET A 5 5.42 -9.34 -14.68
CA MET A 5 6.32 -8.32 -14.14
C MET A 5 6.01 -8.16 -12.65
N ASP A 6 6.77 -8.87 -11.84
CA ASP A 6 6.69 -8.85 -10.38
C ASP A 6 7.31 -7.55 -9.86
N ARG A 7 6.55 -6.45 -9.90
CA ARG A 7 7.01 -5.16 -9.38
C ARG A 7 6.74 -5.07 -7.88
N HIS A 8 7.78 -4.77 -7.13
CA HIS A 8 7.75 -4.56 -5.68
C HIS A 8 8.01 -3.09 -5.40
N TYR A 9 7.25 -2.54 -4.46
CA TYR A 9 7.38 -1.17 -3.99
C TYR A 9 7.59 -1.21 -2.47
N GLU A 10 8.54 -0.43 -1.97
CA GLU A 10 8.83 -0.33 -0.54
C GLU A 10 8.67 1.13 -0.11
N ILE A 11 7.97 1.33 1.01
CA ILE A 11 7.64 2.66 1.53
C ILE A 11 8.03 2.68 3.01
N ASP A 12 9.01 3.50 3.36
CA ASP A 12 9.36 3.76 4.74
C ASP A 12 8.41 4.81 5.34
N CYS A 13 7.71 4.43 6.41
CA CYS A 13 6.75 5.27 7.09
C CYS A 13 6.83 5.09 8.61
N ARG A 14 6.03 5.87 9.34
CA ARG A 14 5.80 5.67 10.77
C ARG A 14 4.44 5.03 10.99
N ASP A 15 4.37 4.10 11.94
CA ASP A 15 3.09 3.55 12.39
C ASP A 15 2.36 4.54 13.33
N ALA A 16 1.16 4.18 13.77
CA ALA A 16 0.37 4.97 14.72
C ALA A 16 1.05 5.20 16.09
N PHE A 17 2.15 4.49 16.38
CA PHE A 17 2.95 4.62 17.60
C PHE A 17 4.29 5.32 17.33
N ASP A 18 4.41 6.03 16.20
CA ASP A 18 5.61 6.77 15.76
C ASP A 18 6.84 5.89 15.50
N ARG A 19 6.68 4.56 15.38
CA ARG A 19 7.80 3.64 15.09
C ARG A 19 8.02 3.56 13.59
N ARG A 20 9.30 3.55 13.17
CA ARG A 20 9.67 3.35 11.77
C ARG A 20 9.28 1.95 11.31
N ARG A 21 8.62 1.85 10.16
CA ARG A 21 8.25 0.61 9.50
C ARG A 21 8.40 0.76 7.99
N THR A 22 8.66 -0.36 7.32
CA THR A 22 8.67 -0.44 5.87
C THR A 22 7.43 -1.21 5.42
N ILE A 23 6.53 -0.55 4.69
CA ILE A 23 5.40 -1.20 4.03
C ILE A 23 5.88 -1.71 2.67
N LYS A 24 5.58 -2.97 2.36
CA LYS A 24 5.89 -3.55 1.05
C LYS A 24 4.61 -3.77 0.27
N VAL A 25 4.62 -3.40 -1.01
CA VAL A 25 3.49 -3.60 -1.92
C VAL A 25 3.97 -4.38 -3.12
N ARG A 26 3.28 -5.47 -3.44
CA ARG A 26 3.61 -6.36 -4.56
C ARG A 26 2.40 -6.54 -5.46
N GLY A 27 2.58 -6.31 -6.76
CA GLY A 27 1.57 -6.65 -7.76
C GLY A 27 1.75 -8.08 -8.24
N THR A 28 0.75 -8.93 -8.07
CA THR A 28 0.74 -10.33 -8.53
C THR A 28 -0.43 -10.55 -9.47
N GLY A 29 -0.22 -10.38 -10.79
CA GLY A 29 -1.18 -10.71 -11.85
C GLY A 29 -2.56 -10.02 -11.74
N ASN A 30 -3.41 -10.53 -10.85
CA ASN A 30 -4.78 -10.07 -10.58
C ASN A 30 -5.00 -9.53 -9.15
N SER A 31 -3.95 -9.46 -8.33
CA SER A 31 -4.04 -8.99 -6.95
C SER A 31 -2.86 -8.10 -6.57
N VAL A 32 -3.05 -7.33 -5.51
CA VAL A 32 -2.04 -6.50 -4.86
C VAL A 32 -1.88 -7.00 -3.44
N VAL A 33 -0.67 -7.42 -3.08
CA VAL A 33 -0.33 -7.83 -1.72
C VAL A 33 0.34 -6.66 -1.01
N VAL A 34 -0.22 -6.23 0.11
CA VAL A 34 0.38 -5.23 1.00
C VAL A 34 0.86 -5.95 2.25
N GLN A 35 2.13 -5.77 2.61
CA GLN A 35 2.73 -6.33 3.81
C GLN A 35 3.13 -5.19 4.73
N THR A 36 2.59 -5.18 5.95
CA THR A 36 3.01 -4.32 7.03
C THR A 36 3.60 -5.17 8.15
N PRO A 37 4.89 -4.96 8.53
CA PRO A 37 5.46 -5.63 9.69
C PRO A 37 4.64 -5.29 10.93
N PRO A 38 4.49 -6.17 11.95
CA PRO A 38 5.22 -7.43 12.12
C PRO A 38 4.59 -8.67 11.45
N ALA A 39 3.37 -8.62 10.92
CA ALA A 39 2.74 -9.81 10.30
C ALA A 39 1.51 -9.52 9.42
N GLU A 40 1.08 -8.27 9.27
CA GLU A 40 -0.18 -8.00 8.60
C GLU A 40 0.04 -8.04 7.08
N CYS A 41 -0.58 -9.01 6.43
CA CYS A 41 -0.58 -9.13 4.99
C CYS A 41 -2.02 -9.00 4.50
N ALA A 42 -2.31 -7.95 3.74
CA ALA A 42 -3.58 -7.80 3.04
C ALA A 42 -3.39 -8.19 1.58
N THR A 43 -4.22 -9.09 1.08
CA THR A 43 -4.31 -9.35 -0.37
C THR A 43 -5.56 -8.65 -0.88
N LEU A 44 -5.38 -7.72 -1.80
CA LEU A 44 -6.43 -6.91 -2.38
C LEU A 44 -6.64 -7.34 -3.83
N SER A 45 -7.89 -7.35 -4.28
CA SER A 45 -8.20 -7.31 -5.70
C SER A 45 -7.78 -5.97 -6.31
N ILE A 46 -7.75 -5.88 -7.64
CA ILE A 46 -7.43 -4.63 -8.33
C ILE A 46 -8.39 -3.51 -7.93
N ALA A 47 -9.69 -3.78 -7.85
CA ALA A 47 -10.69 -2.79 -7.46
C ALA A 47 -10.49 -2.28 -6.02
N GLU A 48 -10.16 -3.17 -5.08
CA GLU A 48 -9.87 -2.77 -3.69
C GLU A 48 -8.58 -1.96 -3.59
N ALA A 49 -7.55 -2.31 -4.38
CA ALA A 49 -6.31 -1.56 -4.44
C ALA A 49 -6.51 -0.15 -5.03
N GLU A 50 -7.36 -0.01 -6.05
CA GLU A 50 -7.74 1.29 -6.63
C GLU A 50 -8.52 2.13 -5.61
N ALA A 51 -9.48 1.53 -4.90
CA ALA A 51 -10.22 2.20 -3.83
C ALA A 51 -9.29 2.67 -2.70
N LEU A 52 -8.30 1.86 -2.31
CA LEU A 52 -7.28 2.25 -1.34
C LEU A 52 -6.44 3.44 -1.83
N CYS A 53 -6.01 3.42 -3.10
CA CYS A 53 -5.28 4.54 -3.70
C CYS A 53 -6.08 5.85 -3.66
N GLN A 54 -7.39 5.77 -3.95
CA GLN A 54 -8.27 6.92 -3.88
C GLN A 54 -8.43 7.44 -2.45
N ALA A 55 -8.61 6.54 -1.47
CA ALA A 55 -8.70 6.91 -0.06
C ALA A 55 -7.43 7.60 0.45
N ILE A 56 -6.25 7.08 0.11
CA ILE A 56 -4.96 7.70 0.46
C ILE A 56 -4.85 9.10 -0.16
N ARG A 57 -5.22 9.25 -1.44
CA ARG A 57 -5.19 10.56 -2.11
C ARG A 57 -6.09 11.57 -1.43
N SER A 58 -7.32 11.19 -1.07
CA SER A 58 -8.24 12.05 -0.34
C SER A 58 -7.69 12.45 1.03
N ALA A 59 -7.14 11.50 1.78
CA ALA A 59 -6.52 11.76 3.07
C ALA A 59 -5.34 12.74 2.96
N CYS A 60 -4.51 12.64 1.91
CA CYS A 60 -3.44 13.59 1.65
C CYS A 60 -3.98 15.01 1.39
N ILE A 61 -5.07 15.15 0.62
CA ILE A 61 -5.71 16.45 0.36
C ILE A 61 -6.24 17.05 1.67
N ASP A 62 -6.90 16.25 2.50
CA ASP A 62 -7.44 16.73 3.77
C ASP A 62 -6.33 17.13 4.75
N ALA A 63 -5.25 16.35 4.83
CA ALA A 63 -4.08 16.69 5.66
C ALA A 63 -3.41 18.01 5.24
N GLN A 64 -3.40 18.34 3.94
CA GLN A 64 -2.86 19.61 3.44
C GLN A 64 -3.76 20.81 3.76
N ARG A 65 -5.06 20.62 3.97
CA ARG A 65 -6.02 21.70 4.29
C ARG A 65 -6.00 22.11 5.76
N VAL A 66 -5.52 21.23 6.63
CA VAL A 66 -5.45 21.43 8.09
C VAL A 66 -4.15 22.14 8.50
N ASN A 67 -3.21 22.30 7.57
CA ASN A 67 -1.91 22.95 7.76
C ASN A 67 -1.87 24.33 7.09
#